data_AF-A0A8J8EPU4-F1
#
_entry.id   AF-A0A8J8EPU4-F1
#
_cell.length_a   1.000
_cell.length_b   1.000
_cell.length_c   1.000
_cell.angle_alpha   90.00
_cell.angle_beta   90.00
_cell.angle_gamma   90.00
#
_symmetry.space_group_name_H-M   'P 1'
#
loop_
_entity.id
_entity.type
_entity.pdbx_description
1 polymer ?
#
loop_
_entity_poly.entity_id
_entity_poly.type
_entity_poly.pdbx_seq_one_letter_code
_entity_poly.pdbx_strand_id
1 'polypeptide(L)'
;MYLVKKSKAGYIFDKPRERIAFLFMDDGTYIMYHDEKVLCYSTGPVEIAREDIEAFEKTGELPELVNRIKAGDFPGQCVVRELPPIDDDLAPLNPGRKAVVIFTGFRDTVIDYVECNGKTLAVARLVDEPEKVCRFAGRGNYKIAAVKLKRGEKCLSREEFLKEIEECQRKVF
;
A
#
# COMPACT_ATOMS: atom_id res chain seq x y z
N MET A 1 -3.28 -15.09 -6.39
CA MET A 1 -1.97 -15.55 -5.87
C MET A 1 -1.13 -14.33 -5.53
N TYR A 2 -0.30 -14.38 -4.49
CA TYR A 2 0.61 -13.26 -4.18
C TYR A 2 1.76 -13.19 -5.17
N LEU A 3 2.20 -11.98 -5.51
CA LEU A 3 3.50 -11.74 -6.11
C LEU A 3 4.54 -11.75 -4.98
N VAL A 4 5.50 -12.67 -5.04
CA VAL A 4 6.50 -12.84 -3.98
C VAL A 4 7.83 -12.20 -4.39
N LYS A 5 8.42 -11.41 -3.49
CA LYS A 5 9.80 -10.94 -3.56
C LYS A 5 10.52 -11.39 -2.30
N LYS A 6 11.70 -11.98 -2.45
CA LYS A 6 12.48 -12.47 -1.30
C LYS A 6 13.94 -12.09 -1.41
N SER A 7 14.58 -11.94 -0.26
CA SER A 7 16.01 -11.69 -0.10
C SER A 7 16.49 -12.38 1.18
N LYS A 8 17.80 -12.29 1.47
CA LYS A 8 18.32 -12.73 2.77
C LYS A 8 17.69 -11.98 3.95
N ALA A 9 17.26 -10.74 3.72
CA ALA A 9 16.70 -9.88 4.75
C ALA A 9 15.19 -10.08 4.95
N GLY A 10 14.49 -10.88 4.14
CA GLY A 10 13.05 -11.06 4.31
C GLY A 10 12.25 -11.41 3.06
N TYR A 11 10.93 -11.43 3.24
CA TYR A 11 9.91 -11.77 2.26
C TYR A 11 8.88 -10.65 2.12
N ILE A 12 8.42 -10.39 0.91
CA ILE A 12 7.29 -9.49 0.61
C ILE A 12 6.32 -10.25 -0.29
N PHE A 13 5.07 -10.36 0.17
CA PHE A 13 3.94 -10.93 -0.53
C PHE A 13 3.00 -9.80 -0.92
N ASP A 14 2.92 -9.50 -2.21
CA ASP A 14 2.15 -8.39 -2.78
C ASP A 14 0.88 -8.90 -3.49
N LYS A 15 -0.26 -8.27 -3.19
CA LYS A 15 -1.49 -8.26 -4.00
C LYS A 15 -1.84 -6.79 -4.31
N PRO A 16 -2.78 -6.53 -5.23
CA PRO A 16 -3.17 -5.15 -5.55
C PRO A 16 -3.61 -4.31 -4.34
N ARG A 17 -4.29 -4.94 -3.37
CA ARG A 17 -4.93 -4.28 -2.23
C ARG A 17 -4.45 -4.83 -0.88
N GLU A 18 -3.38 -5.60 -0.88
CA GLU A 18 -2.89 -6.27 0.32
C GLU A 18 -1.39 -6.52 0.20
N ARG A 19 -0.65 -6.30 1.28
CA ARG A 19 0.77 -6.65 1.38
C ARG A 19 1.04 -7.30 2.72
N ILE A 20 1.89 -8.31 2.69
CA ILE A 20 2.51 -8.90 3.87
C ILE A 20 4.01 -8.84 3.66
N ALA A 21 4.75 -8.19 4.55
CA ALA A 21 6.20 -8.19 4.55
C ALA A 21 6.71 -8.78 5.86
N PHE A 22 7.65 -9.71 5.75
CA PHE A 22 8.41 -10.26 6.87
C PHE A 22 9.85 -9.81 6.70
N LEU A 23 10.42 -9.20 7.73
CA LEU A 23 11.80 -8.72 7.75
C LEU A 23 12.57 -9.51 8.82
N PHE A 24 13.69 -10.10 8.43
CA PHE A 24 14.55 -10.85 9.33
C PHE A 24 15.66 -9.93 9.85
N MET A 25 15.67 -9.72 11.16
CA MET A 25 16.65 -8.93 11.89
C MET A 25 17.40 -9.84 12.89
N ASP A 26 18.49 -9.33 13.47
CA ASP A 26 19.32 -10.12 14.39
C ASP A 26 18.57 -10.55 15.67
N ASP A 27 17.56 -9.76 16.08
CA ASP A 27 16.73 -10.00 17.26
C ASP A 27 15.40 -10.72 16.96
N GLY A 28 15.11 -11.02 15.69
CA GLY A 28 13.96 -11.81 15.29
C GLY A 28 13.26 -11.33 14.01
N THR A 29 12.03 -11.81 13.80
CA THR A 29 11.24 -11.49 12.60
C THR A 29 10.28 -10.35 12.90
N TYR A 30 10.27 -9.33 12.04
CA TYR A 30 9.33 -8.22 12.06
C TYR A 30 8.30 -8.40 10.96
N ILE A 31 7.09 -7.89 11.17
CA ILE A 31 6.00 -7.97 10.20
C ILE A 31 5.45 -6.59 9.85
N MET A 32 5.08 -6.42 8.60
CA MET A 32 4.17 -5.38 8.14
C MET A 32 3.04 -6.05 7.36
N TYR A 33 1.82 -5.82 7.79
CA TYR A 33 0.60 -6.20 7.12
C TYR A 33 -0.17 -4.94 6.75
N HIS A 34 -0.70 -4.89 5.53
CA HIS A 34 -1.82 -4.01 5.26
C HIS A 34 -2.80 -4.62 4.27
N ASP A 35 -4.06 -4.23 4.40
CA ASP A 35 -5.09 -4.39 3.38
C ASP A 35 -5.66 -3.02 2.96
N GLU A 36 -6.94 -2.95 2.60
CA GLU A 36 -7.64 -1.73 2.22
C GLU A 36 -8.07 -0.87 3.41
N LYS A 37 -8.08 -1.45 4.61
CA LYS A 37 -8.68 -0.85 5.81
C LYS A 37 -7.68 -0.66 6.92
N VAL A 38 -6.74 -1.57 7.06
CA VAL A 38 -5.86 -1.62 8.22
C VAL A 38 -4.42 -1.77 7.79
N LEU A 39 -3.57 -1.10 8.54
CA LEU A 39 -2.13 -1.27 8.56
C LEU A 39 -1.72 -1.76 9.96
N CYS A 40 -0.91 -2.80 10.03
CA CYS A 40 -0.19 -3.24 11.23
C CYS A 40 1.28 -3.39 10.88
N TYR A 41 2.15 -2.69 11.60
CA TYR A 41 3.59 -2.91 11.53
C TYR A 41 4.15 -3.11 12.93
N SER A 42 4.99 -4.13 13.09
CA SER A 42 5.55 -4.45 14.40
C SER A 42 6.71 -3.52 14.74
N THR A 43 6.74 -3.01 15.97
CA THR A 43 7.86 -2.25 16.53
C THR A 43 8.87 -3.13 17.27
N GLY A 44 8.56 -4.41 17.43
CA GLY A 44 9.44 -5.46 17.93
C GLY A 44 9.21 -6.77 17.19
N PRO A 45 10.01 -7.82 17.50
CA PRO A 45 9.89 -9.10 16.84
C PRO A 45 8.55 -9.78 17.17
N VAL A 46 8.00 -10.49 16.18
CA VAL A 46 6.79 -11.29 16.31
C VAL A 46 7.12 -12.77 16.33
N GLU A 47 6.30 -13.55 17.02
CA GLU A 47 6.42 -14.99 17.09
C GLU A 47 5.93 -15.62 15.79
N ILE A 48 6.87 -15.90 14.89
CA ILE A 48 6.65 -16.66 13.66
C ILE A 48 7.94 -17.35 13.24
N ALA A 49 7.86 -18.62 12.88
CA ALA A 49 9.01 -19.36 12.38
C ALA A 49 9.25 -19.03 10.91
N ARG A 50 10.51 -19.09 10.48
CA ARG A 50 10.86 -18.85 9.08
C ARG A 50 10.25 -19.92 8.17
N GLU A 51 10.16 -21.14 8.68
CA GLU A 51 9.56 -22.30 8.03
C GLU A 51 8.08 -22.04 7.67
N ASP A 52 7.33 -21.34 8.52
CA ASP A 52 5.93 -20.97 8.26
C ASP A 52 5.82 -20.00 7.08
N ILE A 53 6.75 -19.04 6.98
CA ILE A 53 6.82 -18.07 5.89
C ILE A 53 7.20 -18.76 4.57
N GLU A 54 8.14 -19.72 4.63
CA GLU A 54 8.55 -20.52 3.48
C GLU A 54 7.45 -21.51 3.04
N ALA A 55 6.69 -22.07 3.99
CA ALA A 55 5.53 -22.89 3.71
C ALA A 55 4.45 -22.07 2.99
N PHE A 56 4.15 -20.87 3.49
CA PHE A 56 3.21 -19.96 2.84
C PHE A 56 3.60 -19.62 1.39
N GLU A 57 4.88 -19.38 1.11
CA GLU A 57 5.35 -19.18 -0.28
C GLU A 57 5.02 -20.38 -1.18
N LYS A 58 5.19 -21.60 -0.65
CA LYS A 58 5.02 -22.85 -1.42
C LYS A 58 3.56 -23.27 -1.57
N THR A 59 2.78 -23.16 -0.50
CA THR A 59 1.41 -23.69 -0.44
C THR A 59 0.35 -22.62 -0.71
N GLY A 60 0.68 -21.36 -0.47
CA GLY A 60 -0.28 -20.25 -0.48
C GLY A 60 -1.16 -20.18 0.76
N GLU A 61 -0.99 -21.09 1.73
CA GLU A 61 -1.71 -21.09 3.00
C GLU A 61 -1.12 -20.02 3.93
N LEU A 62 -1.97 -19.13 4.44
CA LEU A 62 -1.53 -18.02 5.27
C LEU A 62 -1.00 -18.54 6.62
N PRO A 63 0.14 -18.03 7.10
CA PRO A 63 0.61 -18.33 8.45
C PRO A 63 -0.43 -17.91 9.48
N GLU A 64 -0.53 -18.65 10.58
CA GLU A 64 -1.53 -18.41 11.61
C GLU A 64 -1.49 -16.98 12.17
N LEU A 65 -0.27 -16.42 12.30
CA LEU A 65 -0.07 -15.01 12.65
C LEU A 65 -0.84 -14.06 11.72
N VAL A 66 -0.81 -14.30 10.41
CA VAL A 66 -1.49 -13.45 9.43
C VAL A 66 -3.01 -13.65 9.49
N ASN A 67 -3.48 -14.89 9.71
CA ASN A 67 -4.90 -15.15 9.90
C ASN A 67 -5.46 -14.39 11.10
N ARG A 68 -4.74 -14.37 12.24
CA ARG A 68 -5.10 -13.59 13.42
C ARG A 68 -5.16 -12.09 13.14
N ILE A 69 -4.13 -11.54 12.50
CA ILE A 69 -4.10 -10.12 12.10
C ILE A 69 -5.32 -9.77 11.23
N LYS A 70 -5.67 -10.62 10.26
CA LYS A 70 -6.87 -10.44 9.41
C LYS A 70 -8.18 -10.52 10.17
N ALA A 71 -8.21 -11.29 11.26
CA ALA A 71 -9.36 -11.37 12.15
C ALA A 71 -9.45 -10.20 13.15
N GLY A 72 -8.47 -9.29 13.14
CA GLY A 72 -8.38 -8.16 14.07
C GLY A 72 -7.66 -8.48 15.38
N ASP A 73 -7.08 -9.68 15.51
CA ASP A 73 -6.23 -10.07 16.63
C ASP A 73 -4.77 -9.73 16.31
N PHE A 74 -4.38 -8.51 16.66
CA PHE A 74 -3.04 -7.97 16.36
C PHE A 74 -2.04 -8.35 17.46
N PRO A 75 -0.80 -8.71 17.10
CA PRO A 75 0.27 -8.86 18.08
C PRO A 75 0.42 -7.58 18.92
N GLY A 76 0.68 -7.70 20.23
CA GLY A 76 0.84 -6.54 21.11
C GLY A 76 1.99 -5.59 20.71
N GLN A 77 2.92 -6.06 19.87
CA GLN A 77 4.02 -5.31 19.29
C GLN A 77 3.61 -4.45 18.08
N CYS A 78 2.38 -4.61 17.56
CA CYS A 78 1.94 -3.93 16.34
C CYS A 78 1.40 -2.53 16.63
N VAL A 79 1.91 -1.54 15.89
CA VAL A 79 1.20 -0.28 15.72
C VAL A 79 0.13 -0.50 14.66
N VAL A 80 -1.13 -0.35 15.06
CA VAL A 80 -2.29 -0.54 14.18
C VAL A 80 -2.86 0.81 13.79
N ARG A 81 -3.12 1.00 12.50
CA ARG A 81 -3.71 2.22 11.93
C ARG A 81 -4.84 1.85 10.98
N GLU A 82 -5.92 2.63 11.04
CA GLU A 82 -6.94 2.60 9.99
C GLU A 82 -6.43 3.37 8.78
N LEU A 83 -6.59 2.78 7.60
CA LEU A 83 -6.19 3.39 6.34
C LEU A 83 -7.34 4.25 5.79
N PRO A 84 -7.02 5.39 5.14
CA PRO A 84 -8.02 6.13 4.39
C PRO A 84 -8.68 5.24 3.34
N PRO A 85 -9.97 5.45 3.03
CA PRO A 85 -10.65 4.67 2.02
C PRO A 85 -9.95 4.85 0.66
N ILE A 86 -10.11 3.86 -0.21
CA ILE A 86 -9.60 3.91 -1.57
C ILE A 86 -10.28 5.07 -2.33
N ASP A 87 -9.54 5.77 -3.18
CA ASP A 87 -10.11 6.81 -4.04
C ASP A 87 -10.85 6.21 -5.24
N ASP A 88 -12.18 6.25 -5.22
CA ASP A 88 -13.05 5.68 -6.25
C ASP A 88 -12.97 6.38 -7.62
N ASP A 89 -12.41 7.59 -7.72
CA ASP A 89 -12.34 8.33 -8.99
C ASP A 89 -11.48 7.56 -10.02
N LEU A 90 -10.53 6.73 -9.56
CA LEU A 90 -9.68 5.89 -10.41
C LEU A 90 -10.29 4.53 -10.80
N ALA A 91 -11.41 4.13 -10.19
CA ALA A 91 -12.06 2.85 -10.47
C ALA A 91 -12.44 2.64 -11.95
N PRO A 92 -12.92 3.66 -12.69
CA PRO A 92 -13.26 3.53 -14.11
C PRO A 92 -12.07 3.20 -15.02
N LEU A 93 -10.83 3.47 -14.60
CA LEU A 93 -9.61 3.12 -15.34
C LEU A 93 -9.07 1.76 -14.92
N ASN A 94 -9.08 1.46 -13.62
CA ASN A 94 -8.70 0.16 -13.11
C ASN A 94 -9.36 -0.10 -11.74
N PRO A 95 -10.39 -0.97 -11.67
CA PRO A 95 -11.01 -1.32 -10.39
C PRO A 95 -10.05 -2.10 -9.48
N GLY A 96 -9.11 -2.87 -10.05
CA GLY A 96 -8.07 -3.62 -9.35
C GLY A 96 -6.76 -2.85 -9.17
N ARG A 97 -6.80 -1.50 -9.17
CA ARG A 97 -5.62 -0.65 -9.00
C ARG A 97 -4.85 -0.95 -7.71
N LYS A 98 -3.56 -0.64 -7.74
CA LYS A 98 -2.67 -0.84 -6.60
C LYS A 98 -2.85 0.28 -5.58
N ALA A 99 -3.11 -0.11 -4.34
CA ALA A 99 -3.02 0.77 -3.18
C ALA A 99 -1.70 0.45 -2.45
N VAL A 100 -0.81 1.43 -2.35
CA VAL A 100 0.50 1.24 -1.70
C VAL A 100 0.60 2.13 -0.48
N VAL A 101 0.95 1.54 0.66
CA VAL A 101 1.32 2.29 1.86
C VAL A 101 2.82 2.59 1.81
N ILE A 102 3.18 3.88 1.84
CA ILE A 102 4.58 4.33 1.94
C ILE A 102 4.89 4.79 3.35
N PHE A 103 5.81 4.07 3.96
CA PHE A 103 6.49 4.45 5.18
C PHE A 103 7.64 5.39 4.87
N THR A 104 7.51 6.61 5.37
CA THR A 104 8.67 7.46 5.65
C THR A 104 8.47 7.85 7.10
N GLY A 105 9.49 7.79 7.96
CA GLY A 105 9.40 8.06 9.41
C GLY A 105 8.87 9.45 9.84
N PHE A 106 8.24 10.18 8.92
CA PHE A 106 7.49 11.41 9.14
C PHE A 106 5.97 11.17 9.16
N ARG A 107 5.38 10.54 8.12
CA ARG A 107 3.93 10.29 7.97
C ARG A 107 3.64 9.15 7.01
N ASP A 108 2.81 8.20 7.42
CA ASP A 108 2.33 7.12 6.57
C ASP A 108 1.35 7.65 5.52
N THR A 109 1.43 7.12 4.31
CA THR A 109 0.66 7.63 3.17
C THR A 109 0.18 6.49 2.32
N VAL A 110 -1.13 6.46 2.07
CA VAL A 110 -1.74 5.57 1.08
C VAL A 110 -1.68 6.24 -0.28
N ILE A 111 -1.29 5.49 -1.31
CA ILE A 111 -1.26 5.96 -2.68
C ILE A 111 -2.03 4.98 -3.56
N ASP A 112 -3.15 5.45 -4.10
CA ASP A 112 -3.87 4.79 -5.18
C ASP A 112 -3.34 5.29 -6.51
N TYR A 113 -3.02 4.38 -7.43
CA TYR A 113 -2.54 4.82 -8.74
C TYR A 113 -2.86 3.88 -9.89
N VAL A 114 -2.92 4.48 -11.09
CA VAL A 114 -3.01 3.79 -12.37
C VAL A 114 -2.02 4.40 -13.34
N GLU A 115 -1.54 3.57 -14.27
CA GLU A 115 -0.74 4.04 -15.41
C GLU A 115 -1.60 3.96 -16.66
N CYS A 116 -1.64 5.04 -17.43
CA CYS A 116 -2.40 5.13 -18.66
C CYS A 116 -1.62 5.97 -19.67
N ASN A 117 -1.35 5.40 -20.85
CA ASN A 117 -0.69 6.10 -21.96
C ASN A 117 0.64 6.80 -21.57
N GLY A 118 1.44 6.15 -20.72
CA GLY A 118 2.73 6.69 -20.24
C GLY A 118 2.60 7.85 -19.24
N LYS A 119 1.39 8.18 -18.79
CA LYS A 119 1.12 9.04 -17.63
C LYS A 119 0.77 8.17 -16.42
N THR A 120 1.15 8.63 -15.23
CA THR A 120 0.67 8.12 -13.95
C THR A 120 -0.40 9.05 -13.41
N LEU A 121 -1.54 8.47 -13.04
CA LEU A 121 -2.59 9.13 -12.27
C LEU A 121 -2.54 8.55 -10.87
N ALA A 122 -2.30 9.40 -9.86
CA ALA A 122 -2.12 8.97 -8.49
C ALA A 122 -2.85 9.87 -7.50
N VAL A 123 -3.41 9.26 -6.47
CA VAL A 123 -4.04 9.93 -5.33
C VAL A 123 -3.31 9.51 -4.06
N ALA A 124 -2.68 10.46 -3.39
CA ALA A 124 -2.04 10.23 -2.10
C ALA A 124 -2.89 10.81 -0.96
N ARG A 125 -3.00 10.07 0.15
CA ARG A 125 -3.69 10.50 1.38
C ARG A 125 -2.83 10.16 2.59
N LEU A 126 -2.74 11.07 3.56
CA LEU A 126 -2.06 10.79 4.82
C LEU A 126 -2.94 9.86 5.66
N VAL A 127 -2.32 8.93 6.39
CA VAL A 127 -3.06 8.01 7.27
C VAL A 127 -3.66 8.75 8.46
N ASP A 128 -2.90 9.65 9.09
CA ASP A 128 -3.36 10.41 10.27
C ASP A 128 -4.24 11.63 9.92
N GLU A 129 -4.25 12.07 8.66
CA GLU A 129 -4.99 13.24 8.16
C GLU A 129 -5.62 12.88 6.80
N PRO A 130 -6.63 11.97 6.78
CA PRO A 130 -7.17 11.41 5.54
C PRO A 130 -7.84 12.44 4.62
N GLU A 131 -8.25 13.59 5.17
CA GLU A 131 -8.77 14.74 4.44
C GLU A 131 -7.71 15.47 3.61
N LYS A 132 -6.42 15.30 3.95
CA LYS A 132 -5.31 15.84 3.15
C LYS A 132 -5.03 14.90 1.98
N VAL A 133 -5.54 15.31 0.82
CA VAL A 133 -5.44 14.55 -0.42
C VAL A 133 -4.57 15.29 -1.44
N CYS A 134 -3.64 14.58 -2.08
CA CYS A 134 -2.94 15.09 -3.25
C CYS A 134 -3.25 14.25 -4.48
N ARG A 135 -3.82 14.88 -5.50
CA ARG A 135 -4.05 14.27 -6.81
C ARG A 135 -2.94 14.71 -7.79
N PHE A 136 -2.39 13.75 -8.51
CA PHE A 136 -1.29 13.94 -9.44
C PHE A 136 -1.58 13.25 -10.78
N ALA A 137 -1.35 13.97 -11.87
CA ALA A 137 -1.33 13.44 -13.22
C ALA A 137 -0.04 13.90 -13.90
N GLY A 138 0.73 12.97 -14.49
CA GLY A 138 1.94 13.34 -15.21
C GLY A 138 2.85 12.16 -15.51
N ARG A 139 3.97 12.43 -16.18
CA ARG A 139 5.03 11.43 -16.38
C ARG A 139 5.80 11.21 -15.07
N GLY A 140 6.21 9.98 -14.81
CA GLY A 140 7.05 9.65 -13.65
C GLY A 140 6.45 8.54 -12.80
N ASN A 141 6.69 8.60 -11.49
CA ASN A 141 6.30 7.55 -10.55
C ASN A 141 5.17 8.03 -9.63
N TYR A 142 4.27 7.13 -9.24
CA TYR A 142 3.15 7.42 -8.32
C TYR A 142 3.58 8.04 -6.98
N LYS A 143 4.83 7.78 -6.54
CA LYS A 143 5.43 8.39 -5.34
C LYS A 143 5.43 9.91 -5.35
N ILE A 144 5.38 10.54 -6.53
CA ILE A 144 5.34 12.00 -6.66
C ILE A 144 4.13 12.59 -5.91
N ALA A 145 2.96 11.94 -5.93
CA ALA A 145 1.78 12.39 -5.21
C ALA A 145 2.04 12.49 -3.69
N ALA A 146 2.68 11.49 -3.10
CA ALA A 146 3.02 11.49 -1.68
C ALA A 146 4.10 12.54 -1.34
N VAL A 147 5.10 12.74 -2.20
CA VAL A 147 6.11 13.79 -2.00
C VAL A 147 5.47 15.16 -2.00
N LYS A 148 4.59 15.44 -2.98
CA LYS A 148 3.86 16.71 -3.08
C LYS A 148 3.00 16.96 -1.84
N LEU A 149 2.25 15.94 -1.40
CA LEU A 149 1.41 16.00 -0.21
C LEU A 149 2.23 16.36 1.04
N LYS A 150 3.36 15.68 1.24
CA LYS A 150 4.24 15.88 2.41
C LYS A 150 4.91 17.26 2.43
N ARG A 151 5.19 17.82 1.25
CA ARG A 151 5.83 19.13 1.08
C ARG A 151 4.85 20.29 1.03
N GLY A 152 3.54 20.03 1.02
CA GLY A 152 2.52 21.06 0.80
C GLY A 152 2.62 21.72 -0.58
N GLU A 153 3.11 20.99 -1.58
CA GLU A 153 3.17 21.50 -2.95
C GLU A 153 1.77 21.52 -3.60
N LYS A 154 1.61 22.29 -4.67
CA LYS A 154 0.37 22.32 -5.45
C LYS A 154 0.04 20.92 -6.01
N CYS A 155 -1.15 20.45 -5.68
CA CYS A 155 -1.79 19.25 -6.23
C CYS A 155 -2.97 19.64 -7.11
N LEU A 156 -3.41 18.72 -7.96
CA LEU A 156 -4.60 18.94 -8.78
C LEU A 156 -5.85 18.99 -7.90
N SER A 157 -6.78 19.87 -8.25
CA SER A 157 -8.15 19.78 -7.77
C SER A 157 -8.80 18.47 -8.26
N ARG A 158 -9.91 18.07 -7.63
CA ARG A 158 -10.67 16.90 -8.08
C ARG A 158 -11.16 17.07 -9.52
N GLU A 159 -11.65 18.26 -9.89
CA GLU A 159 -12.14 18.55 -11.24
C GLU A 159 -11.03 18.46 -12.29
N GLU A 160 -9.84 19.02 -12.03
CA GLU A 160 -8.69 18.89 -12.93
C GLU A 160 -8.26 17.42 -13.08
N PHE A 161 -8.29 16.65 -12.00
CA PHE A 161 -7.93 15.24 -12.03
C PHE A 161 -8.94 14.38 -12.80
N LEU A 162 -10.24 14.64 -12.66
CA LEU A 162 -11.29 13.95 -13.42
C LEU A 162 -11.16 14.22 -14.92
N LYS A 163 -10.76 15.43 -15.33
CA LYS A 163 -10.48 15.74 -16.73
C LYS A 163 -9.32 14.90 -17.30
N GLU A 164 -8.27 14.67 -16.51
CA GLU A 164 -7.15 13.79 -16.91
C GLU A 164 -7.60 12.32 -17.00
N ILE A 165 -8.49 11.88 -16.11
CA ILE A 165 -9.09 10.53 -16.17
C ILE A 165 -9.93 10.35 -17.44
N GLU A 166 -10.79 11.32 -17.77
CA GLU A 166 -11.58 11.29 -19.00
C GLU A 166 -10.70 11.29 -20.25
N GLU A 167 -9.65 12.12 -20.28
CA GLU A 167 -8.69 12.16 -21.40
C GLU A 167 -8.02 10.79 -21.58
N CYS A 168 -7.68 10.14 -20.48
CA CYS A 168 -7.15 8.78 -20.47
C CYS A 168 -8.15 7.77 -21.03
N GLN A 169 -9.42 7.80 -20.61
CA GLN A 169 -10.45 6.90 -21.13
C GLN A 169 -10.67 7.05 -22.63
N ARG A 170 -10.77 8.29 -23.14
CA ARG A 170 -10.98 8.58 -24.57
C ARG A 170 -9.84 8.13 -25.49
N LYS A 171 -8.67 7.80 -24.93
CA LYS A 171 -7.50 7.31 -25.69
C LYS A 171 -7.31 5.79 -25.56
N VAL A 172 -8.05 5.14 -24.67
CA VAL A 172 -8.02 3.68 -24.46
C VAL A 172 -9.16 3.00 -25.23
N PHE A 173 -10.26 3.72 -25.47
CA PHE A 173 -11.35 3.35 -26.37
C PHE A 173 -11.31 4.20 -27.64
#